data_AF-A0A7C9EJC7-F1
#
_entry.id   AF-A0A7C9EJC7-F1
#
_cell.length_a   1.000
_cell.length_b   1.000
_cell.length_c   1.000
_cell.angle_alpha   90.00
_cell.angle_beta   90.00
_cell.angle_gamma   90.00
#
_symmetry.space_group_name_H-M   'P 1'
#
loop_
_entity.id
_entity.type
_entity.pdbx_description
1 polymer ?
#
loop_
_entity_poly.entity_id
_entity_poly.type
_entity_poly.pdbx_seq_one_letter_code
_entity_poly.pdbx_strand_id
1 'polypeptide(L)'
;SPLRISEYLSDRKRRSQWDVLYYGNHVCEIMRIPTGRHSVNHISVLQQALDPIDNVIFQETMMEPSGALIVYAPIHASIVSQVAMGMDSTTIPILASGFAVNGRRGAVATTTGIASSSGSFLTVGFQFLACTSLSTQDVDVNAITTVHSFVNRTIRLIKAAFDC
;
A
#
# COMPACT_ATOMS: atom_id res chain seq x y z
N SER A 1 14.25 3.00 9.39
CA SER A 1 13.47 4.14 9.91
C SER A 1 12.16 4.25 9.13
N PRO A 2 11.10 4.86 9.72
CA PRO A 2 9.81 5.00 9.04
C PRO A 2 9.89 5.71 7.70
N LEU A 3 10.70 6.78 7.59
CA LEU A 3 10.92 7.52 6.36
C LEU A 3 11.48 6.64 5.22
N ARG A 4 12.51 5.83 5.51
CA ARG A 4 13.12 4.96 4.49
C ARG A 4 12.12 3.90 3.99
N ILE A 5 11.27 3.40 4.88
CA ILE A 5 10.22 2.43 4.52
C ILE A 5 9.11 3.11 3.72
N SER A 6 8.67 4.31 4.10
CA SER A 6 7.63 5.04 3.37
C SER A 6 8.09 5.46 1.98
N GLU A 7 9.34 5.92 1.82
CA GLU A 7 9.93 6.21 0.51
C GLU A 7 9.99 4.96 -0.37
N TYR A 8 10.38 3.80 0.20
CA TYR A 8 10.41 2.55 -0.54
C TYR A 8 9.01 2.08 -0.98
N LEU A 9 8.02 2.14 -0.09
CA LEU A 9 6.65 1.68 -0.37
C LEU A 9 5.86 2.66 -1.23
N SER A 10 6.19 3.96 -1.23
CA SER A 10 5.53 4.95 -2.08
C SER A 10 6.20 5.13 -3.44
N ASP A 11 7.43 4.62 -3.63
CA ASP A 11 8.15 4.70 -4.91
C ASP A 11 7.52 3.79 -5.97
N ARG A 12 6.87 4.43 -6.96
CA ARG A 12 6.27 3.78 -8.13
C ARG A 12 7.25 2.84 -8.86
N LYS A 13 8.55 3.16 -8.92
CA LYS A 13 9.55 2.34 -9.63
C LYS A 13 9.86 1.05 -8.88
N ARG A 14 9.61 1.01 -7.57
CA ARG A 14 9.86 -0.14 -6.70
C ARG A 14 8.60 -0.93 -6.39
N ARG A 15 7.42 -0.45 -6.81
CA ARG A 15 6.13 -1.11 -6.61
C ARG A 15 6.16 -2.59 -6.97
N SER A 16 6.71 -2.93 -8.15
CA SER A 16 6.82 -4.32 -8.63
C SER A 16 7.72 -5.22 -7.78
N GLN A 17 8.56 -4.66 -6.90
CA GLN A 17 9.43 -5.42 -6.01
C GLN A 17 8.67 -6.01 -4.82
N TRP A 18 7.50 -5.47 -4.46
CA TRP A 18 6.75 -5.89 -3.27
C TRP A 18 5.25 -6.09 -3.50
N ASP A 19 4.64 -5.39 -4.47
CA ASP A 19 3.20 -5.47 -4.71
C ASP A 19 2.86 -6.66 -5.62
N VAL A 20 2.50 -7.77 -4.96
CA VAL A 20 2.19 -9.04 -5.64
C VAL A 20 0.91 -8.95 -6.47
N LEU A 21 0.01 -8.01 -6.15
CA LEU A 21 -1.23 -7.79 -6.92
C LEU A 21 -0.96 -7.25 -8.32
N TYR A 22 0.26 -6.79 -8.59
CA TYR A 22 0.63 -6.15 -9.83
C TYR A 22 1.38 -7.05 -10.81
N TYR A 23 1.59 -8.33 -10.48
CA TYR A 23 2.22 -9.34 -11.35
C TYR A 23 3.54 -8.92 -12.04
N GLY A 24 4.26 -7.94 -11.47
CA GLY A 24 5.50 -7.39 -12.05
C GLY A 24 5.31 -6.26 -13.07
N ASN A 25 4.09 -5.81 -13.32
CA ASN A 25 3.81 -4.70 -14.25
C ASN A 25 4.44 -3.39 -13.76
N HIS A 26 4.80 -2.54 -14.71
CA HIS A 26 5.25 -1.19 -14.43
C HIS A 26 4.06 -0.26 -14.20
N VAL A 27 4.20 0.63 -13.21
CA VAL A 27 3.25 1.71 -12.93
C VAL A 27 3.76 3.05 -13.44
N CYS A 28 2.87 3.82 -14.04
CA CYS A 28 3.10 5.22 -14.37
C CYS A 28 2.32 6.10 -13.39
N GLU A 29 2.94 7.17 -12.89
CA GLU A 29 2.24 8.17 -12.09
C GLU A 29 1.63 9.20 -13.06
N ILE A 30 0.29 9.28 -13.07
CA ILE A 30 -0.45 10.19 -13.97
C ILE A 30 -0.86 11.48 -13.27
N MET A 31 -0.94 11.46 -11.93
CA MET A 31 -1.25 12.63 -11.12
C MET A 31 -0.58 12.53 -9.75
N ARG A 32 -0.11 13.66 -9.24
CA ARG A 32 0.42 13.80 -7.88
C ARG A 32 -0.05 15.10 -7.25
N ILE A 33 -0.58 15.01 -6.04
CA ILE A 33 -1.08 16.12 -5.25
C ILE A 33 -0.33 16.10 -3.90
N PRO A 34 0.57 17.06 -3.62
CA PRO A 34 1.21 17.15 -2.31
C PRO A 34 0.19 17.38 -1.19
N THR A 35 0.30 16.65 -0.08
CA THR A 35 -0.67 16.71 1.04
C THR A 35 0.00 17.01 2.38
N GLY A 36 0.20 18.29 2.68
CA GLY A 36 0.71 18.75 3.97
C GLY A 36 2.16 19.23 3.93
N ARG A 37 2.84 19.21 5.08
CA ARG A 37 4.13 19.92 5.27
C ARG A 37 5.35 19.07 4.96
N HIS A 38 5.27 17.74 5.08
CA HIS A 38 6.40 16.87 4.77
C HIS A 38 6.44 16.61 3.26
N SER A 39 7.64 16.67 2.67
CA SER A 39 7.87 16.47 1.24
C SER A 39 7.44 15.10 0.69
N VAL A 40 7.26 14.10 1.55
CA VAL A 40 6.83 12.76 1.15
C VAL A 40 5.32 12.60 1.19
N ASN A 41 4.60 13.57 1.77
CA ASN A 41 3.15 13.46 1.87
C ASN A 41 2.52 13.84 0.55
N HIS A 42 1.80 12.90 -0.05
CA HIS A 42 1.13 13.12 -1.31
C HIS A 42 0.01 12.11 -1.53
N ILE A 43 -0.96 12.52 -2.33
CA ILE A 43 -1.85 11.64 -3.05
C ILE A 43 -1.26 11.44 -4.44
N SER A 44 -1.22 10.20 -4.91
CA SER A 44 -0.79 9.84 -6.26
C SER A 44 -1.85 8.97 -6.92
N VAL A 45 -2.05 9.17 -8.22
CA VAL A 45 -2.80 8.25 -9.06
C VAL A 45 -1.82 7.54 -9.97
N LEU A 46 -1.79 6.22 -9.87
CA LEU A 46 -0.90 5.34 -10.62
C LEU A 46 -1.71 4.53 -11.62
N GLN A 47 -1.21 4.37 -12.84
CA GLN A 47 -1.85 3.59 -13.90
C GLN A 47 -0.94 2.43 -14.34
N GLN A 48 -1.55 1.26 -14.59
CA GLN A 48 -0.86 0.11 -15.19
C GLN A 48 -0.41 0.48 -16.61
N ALA A 49 0.86 0.26 -16.98
CA ALA A 49 1.33 0.66 -18.30
C ALA A 49 0.89 -0.29 -19.45
N LEU A 50 0.60 -1.56 -19.17
CA LEU A 50 0.52 -2.63 -20.19
C LEU A 50 -0.63 -3.63 -19.98
N ASP A 51 -1.55 -3.36 -19.06
CA ASP A 51 -2.57 -4.35 -18.66
C ASP A 51 -3.90 -4.11 -19.40
N PRO A 52 -4.55 -5.14 -19.98
CA PRO A 52 -5.95 -5.05 -20.42
C PRO A 52 -6.92 -4.70 -19.29
N ILE A 53 -6.50 -4.89 -18.04
CA ILE A 53 -7.26 -4.47 -16.86
C ILE A 53 -7.01 -2.98 -16.62
N ASP A 54 -7.94 -2.15 -17.08
CA ASP A 54 -7.95 -0.70 -16.95
C ASP A 54 -8.17 -0.26 -15.48
N ASN A 55 -7.17 -0.49 -14.64
CA ASN A 55 -7.17 -0.17 -13.22
C ASN A 55 -6.19 0.97 -12.92
N VAL A 56 -6.69 1.95 -12.17
CA VAL A 56 -5.87 2.99 -11.55
C VAL A 56 -5.77 2.74 -10.04
N ILE A 57 -4.63 3.10 -9.45
CA ILE A 57 -4.42 3.04 -8.01
C ILE A 57 -4.42 4.47 -7.47
N PHE A 58 -5.33 4.73 -6.54
CA PHE A 58 -5.21 5.90 -5.68
C PHE A 58 -4.33 5.52 -4.50
N GLN A 59 -3.25 6.25 -4.27
CA GLN A 59 -2.35 6.04 -3.15
C GLN A 59 -2.16 7.35 -2.40
N GLU A 60 -2.41 7.33 -1.09
CA GLU A 60 -2.04 8.39 -0.16
C GLU A 60 -0.87 7.94 0.70
N THR A 61 0.16 8.79 0.76
CA THR A 61 1.29 8.65 1.68
C THR A 61 1.26 9.80 2.66
N MET A 62 1.35 9.48 3.95
CA MET A 62 1.35 10.44 5.05
C MET A 62 2.48 10.11 6.01
N MET A 63 3.27 11.11 6.37
CA MET A 63 4.36 11.02 7.33
C MET A 63 4.04 11.93 8.53
N GLU A 64 4.04 11.32 9.70
CA GLU A 64 3.78 11.94 10.99
C GLU A 64 4.99 11.74 11.92
N PRO A 65 5.11 12.52 13.02
CA PRO A 65 6.24 12.38 13.96
C PRO A 65 6.40 11.00 14.59
N SER A 66 5.33 10.20 14.64
CA SER A 66 5.33 8.84 15.21
C SER A 66 5.59 7.74 14.18
N GLY A 67 5.47 8.04 12.88
CA GLY A 67 5.41 7.01 11.86
C GLY A 67 4.81 7.47 10.53
N ALA A 68 4.71 6.55 9.58
CA ALA A 68 4.11 6.77 8.27
C ALA A 68 2.87 5.91 8.06
N LEU A 69 1.97 6.38 7.22
CA LEU A 69 0.84 5.62 6.68
C LEU A 69 0.90 5.67 5.15
N ILE A 70 0.75 4.52 4.51
CA ILE A 70 0.65 4.39 3.06
C ILE A 70 -0.64 3.62 2.81
N VAL A 71 -1.68 4.28 2.31
CA VAL A 71 -2.96 3.65 1.97
C VAL A 71 -3.14 3.73 0.47
N TYR A 72 -3.60 2.64 -0.14
CA TYR A 72 -3.90 2.62 -1.56
C TYR A 72 -5.11 1.75 -1.87
N ALA A 73 -5.81 2.06 -2.95
CA ALA A 73 -6.93 1.27 -3.44
C ALA A 73 -6.91 1.21 -4.98
N PRO A 74 -7.01 0.01 -5.57
CA PRO A 74 -7.26 -0.13 -7.00
C PRO A 74 -8.73 0.22 -7.31
N ILE A 75 -8.96 0.98 -8.37
CA ILE A 75 -10.28 1.37 -8.89
C ILE A 75 -10.24 1.22 -10.41
N HIS A 76 -11.32 0.72 -11.02
CA HIS A 76 -11.42 0.70 -12.48
C HIS A 76 -11.42 2.12 -13.05
N ALA A 77 -10.63 2.40 -14.08
CA ALA A 77 -10.53 3.74 -14.66
C ALA A 77 -11.84 4.19 -15.32
N SER A 78 -12.67 3.25 -15.76
CA SER A 78 -14.04 3.52 -16.22
C SER A 78 -14.91 4.13 -15.12
N ILE A 79 -14.82 3.61 -13.89
CA ILE A 79 -15.52 4.14 -12.72
C ILE A 79 -15.03 5.56 -12.42
N VAL A 80 -13.71 5.78 -12.44
CA VAL A 80 -13.11 7.11 -12.22
C VAL A 80 -13.61 8.11 -13.25
N SER A 81 -13.65 7.72 -14.53
CA SER A 81 -14.15 8.56 -15.62
C SER A 81 -15.63 8.90 -15.43
N GLN A 82 -16.44 7.94 -15.00
CA GLN A 82 -17.87 8.17 -14.77
C GLN A 82 -18.12 9.08 -13.56
N VAL A 83 -17.37 8.93 -12.47
CA VAL A 83 -17.41 9.86 -11.33
C VAL A 83 -16.99 11.26 -11.76
N ALA A 84 -15.95 11.38 -12.59
CA ALA A 84 -15.53 12.66 -13.14
C ALA A 84 -16.60 13.32 -14.04
N MET A 85 -17.47 12.53 -14.65
CA MET A 85 -18.65 13.00 -15.40
C MET A 85 -19.86 13.32 -14.51
N GLY A 86 -19.73 13.24 -13.19
CA GLY A 86 -20.77 13.59 -12.23
C GLY A 86 -21.63 12.41 -11.75
N MET A 87 -21.22 11.16 -11.98
CA MET A 87 -21.87 10.04 -11.30
C MET A 87 -21.67 10.12 -9.78
N ASP A 88 -22.67 9.65 -9.05
CA ASP A 88 -22.60 9.52 -7.59
C ASP A 88 -21.55 8.48 -7.18
N SER A 89 -20.59 8.90 -6.37
CA SER A 89 -19.51 8.05 -5.87
C SER A 89 -19.86 7.27 -4.59
N THR A 90 -21.02 7.50 -3.97
CA THR A 90 -21.38 6.88 -2.68
C THR A 90 -21.53 5.36 -2.75
N THR A 91 -21.77 4.81 -3.94
CA THR A 91 -22.01 3.38 -4.17
C THR A 91 -20.78 2.61 -4.62
N ILE A 92 -19.65 3.29 -4.84
CA ILE A 92 -18.43 2.67 -5.37
C ILE A 92 -17.70 1.96 -4.22
N PRO A 93 -17.54 0.63 -4.28
CA PRO A 93 -16.78 -0.09 -3.27
C PRO A 93 -15.29 0.21 -3.43
N ILE A 94 -14.68 0.84 -2.42
CA ILE A 94 -13.24 1.08 -2.35
C ILE A 94 -12.62 0.07 -1.39
N LEU A 95 -11.70 -0.75 -1.90
CA LEU A 95 -11.02 -1.79 -1.13
C LEU A 95 -9.62 -1.31 -0.78
N ALA A 96 -9.51 -0.61 0.35
CA ALA A 96 -8.26 -0.02 0.80
C ALA A 96 -7.30 -1.08 1.34
N SER A 97 -6.05 -1.02 0.90
CA SER A 97 -4.92 -1.79 1.38
C SER A 97 -3.76 -0.87 1.70
N GLY A 98 -2.77 -1.32 2.46
CA GLY A 98 -1.69 -0.42 2.83
C GLY A 98 -0.83 -0.88 4.00
N PHE A 99 -0.11 0.10 4.53
CA PHE A 99 0.95 -0.07 5.48
C PHE A 99 0.93 1.03 6.53
N ALA A 100 1.05 0.64 7.80
CA ALA A 100 1.37 1.56 8.88
C ALA A 100 2.80 1.26 9.36
N VAL A 101 3.62 2.30 9.46
CA VAL A 101 5.03 2.20 9.83
C VAL A 101 5.29 3.01 11.07
N ASN A 102 5.61 2.38 12.19
CA ASN A 102 5.90 3.09 13.44
C ASN A 102 7.40 3.04 13.75
N GLY A 103 7.96 4.17 14.14
CA GLY A 103 9.35 4.22 14.61
C GLY A 103 9.45 3.59 16.00
N ARG A 104 10.45 2.74 16.24
CA ARG A 104 10.78 2.32 17.60
C ARG A 104 11.42 3.52 18.30
N ARG A 105 10.68 4.21 19.17
CA ARG A 105 11.31 5.12 20.15
C ARG A 105 12.09 4.23 21.10
N GLY A 106 13.42 4.30 21.04
CA GLY A 106 14.26 3.73 22.08
C GLY A 106 13.81 4.31 23.42
N ALA A 107 13.60 3.45 24.41
CA ALA A 107 13.44 3.89 25.78
C ALA A 107 14.60 4.85 26.11
N VAL A 108 14.24 5.95 26.79
CA VAL A 108 15.10 6.98 27.39
C VAL A 108 16.58 6.62 27.36
N ALA A 109 17.39 7.46 26.71
CA ALA A 109 18.83 7.43 26.79
C ALA A 109 19.27 7.38 28.26
N THR A 110 19.60 6.19 28.75
CA THR A 110 20.51 6.07 29.90
C THR A 110 21.87 6.54 29.43
N THR A 111 22.57 7.19 30.34
CA THR A 111 23.77 8.05 30.21
C THR A 111 25.03 7.40 29.61
N THR A 112 24.90 6.30 28.86
CA THR A 112 26.00 5.62 28.17
C THR A 112 25.68 5.59 26.68
N GLY A 113 26.31 6.50 25.92
CA GLY A 113 26.08 6.77 24.50
C GLY A 113 26.23 5.60 23.54
N ILE A 114 25.24 4.72 23.51
CA ILE A 114 25.02 3.76 22.43
C ILE A 114 23.68 4.11 21.81
N ALA A 115 23.71 4.69 20.61
CA ALA A 115 22.54 4.91 19.79
C ALA A 115 21.85 3.57 19.57
N SER A 116 20.80 3.29 20.35
CA SER A 116 20.02 2.07 20.24
C SER A 116 19.50 1.95 18.80
N SER A 117 19.72 0.79 18.18
CA SER A 117 19.31 0.49 16.80
C SER A 117 17.86 0.90 16.57
N SER A 118 17.64 1.98 15.81
CA SER A 118 16.31 2.54 15.55
C SER A 118 15.56 1.71 14.50
N GLY A 119 14.97 0.60 14.97
CA GLY A 119 14.11 -0.24 14.14
C GLY A 119 12.76 0.42 13.83
N SER A 120 11.95 -0.23 13.01
CA SER A 120 10.58 0.20 12.71
C SER A 120 9.65 -1.01 12.75
N PHE A 121 8.43 -0.80 13.23
CA PHE A 121 7.37 -1.79 13.14
C PHE A 121 6.55 -1.50 11.89
N LEU A 122 6.36 -2.51 11.05
CA LEU A 122 5.55 -2.45 9.85
C LEU A 122 4.31 -3.31 10.05
N THR A 123 3.14 -2.68 10.02
CA THR A 123 1.84 -3.35 9.98
C THR A 123 1.34 -3.32 8.55
N VAL A 124 0.86 -4.47 8.07
CA VAL A 124 0.35 -4.63 6.71
C VAL A 124 -1.15 -4.91 6.80
N GLY A 125 -1.96 -4.20 6.01
CA GLY A 125 -3.39 -4.40 5.90
C GLY A 125 -3.80 -4.57 4.44
N PHE A 126 -4.59 -5.59 4.14
CA PHE A 126 -5.11 -5.83 2.80
C PHE A 126 -6.61 -6.02 2.83
N GLN A 127 -7.28 -5.45 1.84
CA GLN A 127 -8.68 -5.70 1.53
C GLN A 127 -8.81 -5.93 0.03
N PHE A 128 -9.30 -7.11 -0.37
CA PHE A 128 -9.59 -7.44 -1.75
C PHE A 128 -10.67 -8.53 -1.83
N LEU A 129 -11.35 -8.61 -2.97
CA LEU A 129 -12.36 -9.63 -3.22
C LEU A 129 -11.68 -10.90 -3.76
N ALA A 130 -11.69 -11.97 -2.98
CA ALA A 130 -11.05 -13.24 -3.32
C ALA A 130 -12.04 -14.35 -3.69
N CYS A 131 -13.33 -14.18 -3.33
CA CYS A 131 -14.34 -15.21 -3.50
C CYS A 131 -14.98 -15.10 -4.89
N THR A 132 -15.01 -16.20 -5.65
CA THR A 132 -15.77 -16.28 -6.92
C THR A 132 -17.14 -16.92 -6.72
N SER A 133 -17.43 -17.44 -5.53
CA SER A 133 -18.72 -18.07 -5.20
C SER A 133 -19.75 -17.02 -4.76
N LEU A 134 -20.97 -17.15 -5.27
CA LEU A 134 -22.13 -16.35 -4.87
C LEU A 134 -22.81 -16.89 -3.59
N SER A 135 -22.39 -18.07 -3.10
CA SER A 135 -22.92 -18.67 -1.88
C SER A 135 -22.15 -18.16 -0.66
N THR A 136 -22.85 -17.50 0.27
CA THR A 136 -22.30 -17.07 1.56
C THR A 136 -22.27 -18.20 2.60
N GLN A 137 -22.73 -19.41 2.25
CA GLN A 137 -22.84 -20.53 3.20
C GLN A 137 -21.55 -21.35 3.32
N ASP A 138 -20.67 -21.30 2.32
CA ASP A 138 -19.41 -22.05 2.32
C ASP A 138 -18.21 -21.10 2.31
N VAL A 139 -17.30 -21.31 3.27
CA VAL A 139 -16.02 -20.60 3.30
C VAL A 139 -15.14 -21.15 2.18
N ASP A 140 -14.78 -20.28 1.22
CA ASP A 140 -13.88 -20.64 0.14
C ASP A 140 -12.44 -20.80 0.68
N VAL A 141 -12.04 -22.06 0.90
CA VAL A 141 -10.70 -22.44 1.37
C VAL A 141 -9.61 -22.02 0.37
N ASN A 142 -9.90 -21.99 -0.92
CA ASN A 142 -8.95 -21.52 -1.94
C ASN A 142 -8.74 -20.01 -1.84
N ALA A 143 -9.82 -19.25 -1.59
CA ALA A 143 -9.72 -17.82 -1.33
C ALA A 143 -8.85 -17.53 -0.09
N ILE A 144 -9.04 -18.27 1.01
CA ILE A 144 -8.19 -18.12 2.21
C ILE A 144 -6.72 -18.43 1.91
N THR A 145 -6.46 -19.53 1.21
CA THR A 145 -5.09 -19.94 0.83
C THR A 145 -4.42 -18.89 -0.05
N THR A 146 -5.18 -18.29 -0.96
CA THR A 146 -4.74 -17.21 -1.83
C THR A 146 -4.41 -15.96 -1.03
N VAL A 147 -5.28 -15.53 -0.11
CA VAL A 147 -5.03 -14.40 0.80
C VAL A 147 -3.78 -14.60 1.63
N HIS A 148 -3.66 -15.76 2.28
CA HIS A 148 -2.49 -16.09 3.09
C HIS A 148 -1.19 -16.05 2.26
N SER A 149 -1.24 -16.55 1.01
CA SER A 149 -0.10 -16.54 0.10
C SER A 149 0.30 -15.12 -0.32
N PHE A 150 -0.67 -14.26 -0.65
CA PHE A 150 -0.41 -12.87 -1.01
C PHE A 150 0.23 -12.09 0.14
N VAL A 151 -0.34 -12.15 1.34
CA VAL A 151 0.17 -11.44 2.52
C VAL A 151 1.61 -11.88 2.83
N ASN A 152 1.86 -13.18 2.90
CA ASN A 152 3.20 -13.71 3.20
C ASN A 152 4.22 -13.37 2.12
N ARG A 153 3.82 -13.42 0.84
CA ARG A 153 4.70 -13.06 -0.27
C ARG A 153 5.10 -11.59 -0.19
N THR A 154 4.16 -10.68 0.05
CA THR A 154 4.43 -9.24 0.24
C THR A 154 5.37 -9.02 1.42
N ILE A 155 5.09 -9.61 2.59
CA ILE A 155 5.94 -9.46 3.79
C ILE A 155 7.37 -9.94 3.50
N ARG A 156 7.52 -11.10 2.86
CA ARG A 156 8.83 -11.66 2.53
C ARG A 156 9.63 -10.77 1.57
N LEU A 157 8.97 -10.19 0.57
CA LEU A 157 9.59 -9.28 -0.40
C LEU A 157 10.04 -7.98 0.27
N ILE A 158 9.22 -7.40 1.13
CA ILE A 158 9.59 -6.20 1.88
C ILE A 158 10.77 -6.51 2.82
N LYS A 159 10.70 -7.62 3.55
CA LYS A 159 11.79 -8.08 4.42
C LYS A 159 13.11 -8.24 3.67
N ALA A 160 13.09 -8.88 2.51
CA ALA A 160 14.26 -9.04 1.65
C ALA A 160 14.83 -7.70 1.18
N ALA A 161 14.00 -6.70 0.88
CA ALA A 161 14.47 -5.36 0.49
C ALA A 161 15.15 -4.57 1.62
N PHE A 162 14.95 -4.99 2.88
CA PHE A 162 15.53 -4.39 4.08
C PHE A 162 16.48 -5.31 4.85
N ASP A 163 16.84 -6.47 4.27
CA ASP A 163 17.73 -7.48 4.85
C ASP A 163 17.32 -7.90 6.29
N CYS A 164 16.04 -8.24 6.51
CA CYS A 164 15.50 -8.63 7.83
C CYS A 164 14.56 -9.85 7.83
#